data_AF-A0AAP0SAV1-F1
#
_entry.id   AF-A0AAP0SAV1-F1
#
_cell.length_a   1.000
_cell.length_b   1.000
_cell.length_c   1.000
_cell.angle_alpha   90.00
_cell.angle_beta   90.00
_cell.angle_gamma   90.00
#
_symmetry.space_group_name_H-M   'P 1'
#
loop_
_entity.id
_entity.type
_entity.pdbx_description
1 polymer ?
#
loop_
_entity_poly.entity_id
_entity_poly.type
_entity_poly.pdbx_seq_one_letter_code
_entity_poly.pdbx_strand_id
1 'polypeptide(L)'
;MRACIGIRQSLQQEIGAYHGLVCLGTMTMHHLSGRWSGFQPPEFLHFVVQWKIHQILGKNGAAFRGTRRVELMKNEMEHNVLSYSKNGPRDLWPSVSNYILQVSSSGDPKSPVAFLYFLDSGGGTYPQIISSAQAKWFQQKSQEVNPDSRVPEIIFWHIPSKSYGKVAPKYGIQKPCVGSINMESVATQEAEMGIMELLVKRPSVKAIFVGHNHGLDWCCPYKKLWLCFARHTGYGGYGDWPRGARIIEITEQPFSLKSWIRMEDGLVHSEVVLSS
;
A
#
# COMPACT_ATOMS: atom_id res chain seq x y z
N MET A 1 -15.28 22.22 0.20
CA MET A 1 -15.61 20.82 0.58
C MET A 1 -14.40 20.23 1.26
N ARG A 2 -14.57 19.64 2.46
CA ARG A 2 -13.49 19.11 3.31
C ARG A 2 -13.68 17.60 3.45
N ALA A 3 -12.63 16.82 3.22
CA ALA A 3 -12.55 15.40 3.60
C ALA A 3 -11.13 15.10 4.10
N CYS A 4 -10.85 15.51 5.34
CA CYS A 4 -9.82 14.93 6.19
C CYS A 4 -10.57 14.35 7.39
N ILE A 5 -10.33 13.08 7.75
CA ILE A 5 -10.84 12.52 9.00
C ILE A 5 -9.63 12.22 9.87
N GLY A 6 -9.45 13.05 10.90
CA GLY A 6 -8.61 12.76 12.06
C GLY A 6 -9.44 12.09 13.16
N ILE A 7 -8.76 11.39 14.08
CA ILE A 7 -9.37 10.87 15.32
C ILE A 7 -8.82 11.64 16.52
N ARG A 8 -9.75 12.03 17.38
CA ARG A 8 -9.58 12.60 18.72
C ARG A 8 -9.85 11.47 19.71
N GLN A 9 -8.96 11.22 20.67
CA GLN A 9 -9.30 10.55 21.93
C GLN A 9 -8.78 11.42 23.10
N SER A 10 -9.52 11.41 24.19
CA SER A 10 -9.55 12.41 25.28
C SER A 10 -8.20 12.77 25.90
N LEU A 11 -7.85 14.07 25.87
CA LEU A 11 -7.24 14.83 26.96
C LEU A 11 -7.34 16.34 26.62
N GLN A 12 -7.52 17.17 27.65
CA GLN A 12 -7.78 18.61 27.57
C GLN A 12 -6.64 19.43 26.93
N GLN A 13 -7.00 20.65 26.48
CA GLN A 13 -6.20 21.86 26.18
C GLN A 13 -5.70 22.17 24.74
N GLU A 14 -6.30 23.25 24.23
CA GLU A 14 -5.79 24.43 23.49
C GLU A 14 -5.04 24.37 22.14
N ILE A 15 -5.76 24.90 21.12
CA ILE A 15 -5.42 25.92 20.09
C ILE A 15 -4.01 25.95 19.46
N GLY A 16 -3.97 25.91 18.11
CA GLY A 16 -2.89 26.50 17.32
C GLY A 16 -2.99 26.18 15.83
N ALA A 17 -3.42 27.14 15.01
CA ALA A 17 -3.55 27.00 13.55
C ALA A 17 -2.19 27.00 12.84
N TYR A 18 -1.93 26.02 11.94
CA TYR A 18 -0.89 26.14 10.92
C TYR A 18 -1.30 25.44 9.60
N HIS A 19 -1.10 26.17 8.50
CA HIS A 19 -1.30 25.75 7.11
C HIS A 19 -0.09 24.91 6.62
N GLY A 20 -0.36 23.84 5.86
CA GLY A 20 0.65 23.09 5.08
C GLY A 20 0.50 21.57 5.21
N LEU A 21 -0.05 20.90 4.19
CA LEU A 21 -0.18 19.43 4.16
C LEU A 21 1.10 18.79 3.60
N VAL A 22 1.84 18.02 4.42
CA VAL A 22 3.08 17.33 4.03
C VAL A 22 3.02 15.84 4.41
N CYS A 23 2.54 14.95 3.52
CA CYS A 23 2.35 13.52 3.84
C CYS A 23 3.46 12.55 3.36
N LEU A 24 4.69 12.57 3.90
CA LEU A 24 5.92 11.89 3.39
C LEU A 24 5.83 10.44 2.86
N GLY A 25 6.79 10.09 1.99
CA GLY A 25 6.71 8.95 1.08
C GLY A 25 6.92 7.62 1.77
N THR A 26 5.82 6.99 2.19
CA THR A 26 5.91 5.80 3.07
C THR A 26 4.84 4.72 3.01
N MET A 27 3.84 4.65 2.13
CA MET A 27 2.69 3.73 2.37
C MET A 27 2.19 3.76 3.82
N THR A 28 1.48 4.83 4.12
CA THR A 28 0.85 5.00 5.42
C THR A 28 -0.48 4.24 5.40
N MET A 29 -0.66 3.28 6.30
CA MET A 29 -1.97 2.70 6.58
C MET A 29 -2.64 3.47 7.70
N HIS A 30 -3.85 3.95 7.46
CA HIS A 30 -4.71 4.56 8.47
C HIS A 30 -5.92 3.65 8.74
N HIS A 31 -6.20 3.41 10.03
CA HIS A 31 -7.41 2.76 10.49
C HIS A 31 -8.56 3.79 10.54
N LEU A 32 -9.65 3.52 9.81
CA LEU A 32 -10.86 4.35 9.87
C LEU A 32 -11.90 3.71 10.79
N SER A 33 -12.13 4.28 11.97
CA SER A 33 -13.31 4.00 12.79
C SER A 33 -14.25 5.22 12.80
N GLY A 34 -15.20 5.25 11.88
CA GLY A 34 -16.25 6.26 11.82
C GLY A 34 -17.57 5.64 11.41
N ARG A 35 -18.64 5.90 12.17
CA ARG A 35 -20.01 5.49 11.82
C ARG A 35 -20.43 6.17 10.51
N TRP A 36 -20.61 5.37 9.47
CA TRP A 36 -21.39 5.75 8.30
C TRP A 36 -22.87 5.56 8.64
N SER A 37 -23.70 6.55 8.31
CA SER A 37 -25.14 6.53 8.63
C SER A 37 -25.84 5.42 7.85
N GLY A 38 -26.03 4.28 8.50
CA GLY A 38 -26.70 3.09 7.97
C GLY A 38 -26.06 1.85 8.57
N PHE A 39 -26.64 1.34 9.66
CA PHE A 39 -26.34 0.07 10.36
C PHE A 39 -25.25 -0.82 9.72
N GLN A 40 -24.03 -0.82 10.27
CA GLN A 40 -22.99 -1.82 10.00
C GLN A 40 -22.62 -2.54 11.30
N PRO A 41 -22.57 -3.89 11.33
CA PRO A 41 -22.10 -4.65 12.48
C PRO A 41 -20.60 -4.39 12.78
N PRO A 42 -20.12 -4.68 14.00
CA PRO A 42 -18.80 -4.29 14.51
C PRO A 42 -17.57 -4.99 13.89
N GLU A 43 -17.70 -5.67 12.75
CA GLU A 43 -16.72 -6.68 12.27
C GLU A 43 -15.82 -6.24 11.09
N PHE A 44 -15.76 -4.95 10.75
CA PHE A 44 -15.04 -4.48 9.56
C PHE A 44 -13.78 -3.67 9.87
N LEU A 45 -12.69 -4.00 9.17
CA LEU A 45 -11.43 -3.25 9.16
C LEU A 45 -11.22 -2.64 7.76
N HIS A 46 -11.09 -1.31 7.71
CA HIS A 46 -10.82 -0.56 6.48
C HIS A 46 -9.39 -0.02 6.48
N PHE A 47 -8.66 -0.31 5.40
CA PHE A 47 -7.32 0.23 5.14
C PHE A 47 -7.33 1.09 3.88
N VAL A 48 -6.65 2.23 3.95
CA VAL A 48 -6.38 3.08 2.78
C VAL A 48 -4.91 2.90 2.40
N VAL A 49 -4.66 2.50 1.15
CA VAL A 49 -3.29 2.42 0.62
C VAL A 49 -2.94 3.76 -0.03
N GLN A 50 -2.07 4.54 0.61
CA GLN A 50 -1.58 5.81 0.08
C GLN A 50 -0.08 5.79 -0.15
N TRP A 51 0.35 6.02 -1.38
CA TRP A 51 1.76 6.19 -1.72
C TRP A 51 2.08 7.67 -1.93
N LYS A 52 3.03 8.24 -1.18
CA LYS A 52 3.60 9.55 -1.55
C LYS A 52 4.97 9.38 -2.20
N ILE A 53 5.18 10.12 -3.28
CA ILE A 53 6.49 10.38 -3.85
C ILE A 53 6.84 11.83 -3.51
N HIS A 54 8.01 12.05 -2.93
CA HIS A 54 8.57 13.40 -2.82
C HIS A 54 9.39 13.69 -4.07
N GLN A 55 8.86 14.54 -4.95
CA GLN A 55 9.68 15.45 -5.74
C GLN A 55 9.26 16.88 -5.38
N ILE A 56 10.08 17.55 -4.56
CA ILE A 56 9.95 19.00 -4.35
C ILE A 56 10.76 19.64 -5.47
N LEU A 57 10.10 20.15 -6.51
CA LEU A 57 10.75 21.01 -7.50
C LEU A 57 11.06 22.36 -6.84
N GLY A 58 12.34 22.59 -6.53
CA GLY A 58 12.82 23.89 -6.08
C GLY A 58 12.68 24.91 -7.21
N LYS A 59 11.99 26.03 -6.96
CA LYS A 59 11.72 27.07 -7.95
C LYS A 59 12.96 27.80 -8.51
N ASN A 60 14.18 27.55 -8.00
CA ASN A 60 15.35 28.40 -8.30
C ASN A 60 16.67 27.63 -8.50
N GLY A 61 16.75 26.68 -9.43
CA GLY A 61 18.03 26.25 -10.05
C GLY A 61 19.16 25.71 -9.16
N ALA A 62 18.98 25.61 -7.85
CA ALA A 62 19.90 24.99 -6.91
C ALA A 62 19.57 23.50 -6.82
N ALA A 63 20.56 22.64 -7.01
CA ALA A 63 20.42 21.20 -6.79
C ALA A 63 20.02 20.95 -5.34
N PHE A 64 18.74 20.69 -5.10
CA PHE A 64 18.25 20.26 -3.80
C PHE A 64 18.91 18.91 -3.50
N ARG A 65 19.82 18.88 -2.51
CA ARG A 65 20.31 17.62 -1.93
C ARG A 65 19.11 17.02 -1.20
N GLY A 66 18.29 16.25 -1.91
CA GLY A 66 17.04 15.68 -1.42
C GLY A 66 17.19 14.99 -0.06
N THR A 67 16.12 15.03 0.74
CA THR A 67 16.01 14.30 2.00
C THR A 67 16.28 12.82 1.76
N ARG A 68 17.20 12.23 2.54
CA ARG A 68 17.57 10.82 2.36
C ARG A 68 16.38 9.93 2.73
N ARG A 69 16.26 8.76 2.11
CA ARG A 69 15.18 7.79 2.42
C ARG A 69 15.10 7.44 3.91
N VAL A 70 16.25 7.34 4.59
CA VAL A 70 16.34 7.12 6.04
C VAL A 70 15.78 8.29 6.84
N GLU A 71 16.04 9.53 6.42
CA GLU A 71 15.51 10.74 7.07
C GLU A 71 13.99 10.86 6.86
N LEU A 72 13.50 10.50 5.66
CA LEU A 72 12.05 10.42 5.37
C LEU A 72 11.35 9.42 6.28
N MET A 73 11.91 8.21 6.41
CA MET A 73 11.39 7.17 7.31
C MET A 73 11.41 7.61 8.76
N LYS A 74 12.51 8.21 9.21
CA LYS A 74 12.63 8.75 10.57
C LYS A 74 11.56 9.79 10.83
N ASN A 75 11.38 10.74 9.91
CA ASN A 75 10.38 11.79 10.08
C ASN A 75 8.96 11.23 10.13
N GLU A 76 8.60 10.28 9.26
CA GLU A 76 7.30 9.60 9.30
C GLU A 76 7.06 8.95 10.66
N MET A 77 8.02 8.17 11.15
CA MET A 77 7.88 7.45 12.42
C MET A 77 7.82 8.37 13.64
N GLU A 78 8.50 9.52 13.60
CA GLU A 78 8.55 10.47 14.72
C GLU A 78 7.35 11.42 14.76
N HIS A 79 6.81 11.81 13.60
CA HIS A 79 5.81 12.88 13.52
C HIS A 79 4.42 12.41 13.10
N ASN A 80 4.28 11.19 12.59
CA ASN A 80 2.99 10.64 12.17
C ASN A 80 2.52 9.57 13.17
N VAL A 81 1.89 10.01 14.26
CA VAL A 81 1.44 9.15 15.36
C VAL A 81 0.41 8.07 14.96
N LEU A 82 -0.24 8.24 13.79
CA LEU A 82 -1.19 7.26 13.25
C LEU A 82 -0.56 6.31 12.23
N SER A 83 0.73 6.49 11.93
CA SER A 83 1.47 5.64 11.00
C SER A 83 1.95 4.36 11.68
N TYR A 84 1.82 3.25 10.96
CA TYR A 84 2.39 1.97 11.35
C TYR A 84 3.70 1.66 10.63
N SER A 85 4.29 2.65 9.94
CA SER A 85 5.56 2.48 9.23
C SER A 85 6.69 2.09 10.18
N LYS A 86 7.53 1.16 9.75
CA LYS A 86 8.70 0.69 10.51
C LYS A 86 9.93 0.57 9.63
N ASN A 87 11.09 0.76 10.22
CA ASN A 87 12.35 0.37 9.59
C ASN A 87 12.42 -1.16 9.46
N GLY A 88 13.10 -1.63 8.41
CA GLY A 88 13.43 -3.03 8.26
C GLY A 88 14.77 -3.41 8.88
N PRO A 89 15.11 -4.70 8.87
CA PRO A 89 16.44 -5.17 9.25
C PRO A 89 17.54 -4.50 8.42
N ARG A 90 18.65 -4.13 9.06
CA ARG A 90 19.75 -3.35 8.44
C ARG A 90 20.51 -4.14 7.37
N ASP A 91 20.49 -5.47 7.46
CA ASP A 91 21.10 -6.40 6.52
C ASP A 91 20.33 -6.53 5.20
N LEU A 92 19.17 -5.87 5.06
CA LEU A 92 18.40 -5.81 3.81
C LEU A 92 18.78 -4.63 2.91
N TRP A 93 19.93 -3.98 3.13
CA TRP A 93 20.44 -2.95 2.21
C TRP A 93 20.41 -3.47 0.76
N PRO A 94 19.98 -2.66 -0.23
CA PRO A 94 19.77 -1.21 -0.20
C PRO A 94 18.42 -0.74 0.34
N SER A 95 17.56 -1.62 0.85
CA SER A 95 16.23 -1.23 1.34
C SER A 95 16.26 -0.62 2.76
N VAL A 96 15.27 0.21 3.10
CA VAL A 96 15.15 0.88 4.42
C VAL A 96 13.96 0.34 5.22
N SER A 97 12.82 0.11 4.57
CA SER A 97 11.57 -0.23 5.26
C SER A 97 11.02 -1.59 4.80
N ASN A 98 11.19 -2.61 5.64
CA ASN A 98 10.60 -3.93 5.41
C ASN A 98 10.05 -4.45 6.72
N TYR A 99 8.74 -4.67 6.78
CA TYR A 99 8.09 -5.04 8.03
C TYR A 99 6.79 -5.79 7.79
N ILE A 100 6.30 -6.40 8.87
CA ILE A 100 5.06 -7.17 8.88
C ILE A 100 4.15 -6.54 9.91
N LEU A 101 2.88 -6.35 9.55
CA LEU A 101 1.81 -6.01 10.47
C LEU A 101 0.86 -7.20 10.59
N GLN A 102 0.52 -7.57 11.81
CA GLN A 102 -0.54 -8.52 12.09
C GLN A 102 -1.84 -7.75 12.25
N VAL A 103 -2.86 -8.12 11.48
CA VAL A 103 -4.24 -7.74 11.75
C VAL A 103 -4.81 -8.79 12.68
N SER A 104 -5.18 -8.40 13.89
CA SER A 104 -5.71 -9.32 14.89
C SER A 104 -7.24 -9.34 14.89
N SER A 105 -7.80 -10.42 15.42
CA SER A 105 -9.23 -10.59 15.61
C SER A 105 -9.78 -9.53 16.55
N SER A 106 -11.01 -9.11 16.30
CA SER A 106 -11.72 -8.21 17.21
C SER A 106 -12.01 -8.87 18.58
N GLY A 107 -12.15 -10.19 18.61
CA GLY A 107 -12.41 -10.98 19.82
C GLY A 107 -11.15 -11.46 20.56
N ASP A 108 -10.02 -11.59 19.85
CA ASP A 108 -8.74 -11.99 20.45
C ASP A 108 -7.55 -11.29 19.75
N PRO A 109 -6.88 -10.34 20.43
CA PRO A 109 -5.69 -9.67 19.89
C PRO A 109 -4.53 -10.62 19.56
N LYS A 110 -4.51 -11.84 20.09
CA LYS A 110 -3.49 -12.85 19.78
C LYS A 110 -3.82 -13.68 18.55
N SER A 111 -5.08 -13.68 18.10
CA SER A 111 -5.52 -14.43 16.94
C SER A 111 -5.32 -13.61 15.66
N PRO A 112 -4.47 -14.04 14.71
CA PRO A 112 -4.23 -13.32 13.47
C PRO A 112 -5.35 -13.56 12.43
N VAL A 113 -5.91 -12.47 11.90
CA VAL A 113 -6.88 -12.47 10.77
C VAL A 113 -6.16 -12.35 9.44
N ALA A 114 -5.11 -11.54 9.37
CA ALA A 114 -4.29 -11.37 8.18
C ALA A 114 -2.87 -10.91 8.55
N PHE A 115 -1.90 -11.24 7.71
CA PHE A 115 -0.56 -10.64 7.75
C PHE A 115 -0.34 -9.72 6.56
N LEU A 116 0.13 -8.50 6.84
CA LEU A 116 0.41 -7.47 5.86
C LEU A 116 1.92 -7.31 5.74
N TYR A 117 2.47 -7.57 4.56
CA TYR A 117 3.90 -7.49 4.29
C TYR A 117 4.22 -6.22 3.50
N PHE A 118 5.16 -5.45 4.02
CA PHE A 118 5.61 -4.20 3.45
C PHE A 118 7.05 -4.41 2.99
N LEU A 119 7.30 -4.29 1.68
CA LEU A 119 8.63 -4.40 1.10
C LEU A 119 9.03 -3.08 0.43
N ASP A 120 10.27 -2.68 0.63
CA ASP A 120 10.83 -1.48 0.01
C ASP A 120 11.50 -1.82 -1.33
N SER A 121 10.83 -1.45 -2.43
CA SER A 121 11.29 -1.64 -3.81
C SER A 121 12.29 -0.58 -4.29
N GLY A 122 12.79 0.27 -3.38
CA GLY A 122 13.77 1.33 -3.69
C GLY A 122 13.18 2.55 -4.40
N GLY A 123 13.94 3.11 -5.34
CA GLY A 123 13.61 4.35 -6.06
C GLY A 123 14.27 5.62 -5.50
N GLY A 124 14.22 6.70 -6.28
CA GLY A 124 15.04 7.89 -6.04
C GLY A 124 16.51 7.59 -6.31
N THR A 125 17.37 7.77 -5.30
CA THR A 125 18.81 7.43 -5.38
C THR A 125 19.10 5.95 -5.11
N TYR A 126 18.08 5.14 -4.81
CA TYR A 126 18.21 3.72 -4.51
C TYR A 126 17.84 2.88 -5.74
N PRO A 127 18.51 1.75 -5.99
CA PRO A 127 18.15 0.83 -7.06
C PRO A 127 16.67 0.43 -6.98
N GLN A 128 15.98 0.39 -8.12
CA GLN A 128 14.56 0.03 -8.17
C GLN A 128 14.41 -1.49 -8.21
N ILE A 129 14.71 -2.15 -7.09
CA ILE A 129 14.72 -3.61 -6.99
C ILE A 129 14.03 -4.10 -5.71
N ILE A 130 13.52 -5.33 -5.77
CA ILE A 130 13.41 -6.20 -4.60
C ILE A 130 14.60 -7.16 -4.64
N SER A 131 15.45 -7.09 -3.62
CA SER A 131 16.70 -7.87 -3.55
C SER A 131 16.47 -9.33 -3.17
N SER A 132 17.47 -10.18 -3.43
CA SER A 132 17.46 -11.58 -2.97
C SER A 132 17.46 -11.69 -1.43
N ALA A 133 18.08 -10.72 -0.74
CA ALA A 133 18.03 -10.63 0.73
C ALA A 133 16.60 -10.39 1.23
N GLN A 134 15.85 -9.48 0.59
CA GLN A 134 14.43 -9.27 0.91
C GLN A 134 13.57 -10.50 0.58
N ALA A 135 13.84 -11.19 -0.53
CA ALA A 135 13.16 -12.42 -0.88
C ALA A 135 13.39 -13.54 0.15
N LYS A 136 14.64 -13.72 0.59
CA LYS A 136 15.00 -14.67 1.66
C LYS A 136 14.38 -14.28 2.99
N TRP A 137 14.40 -12.99 3.33
CA TRP A 137 13.76 -12.47 4.54
C TRP A 137 12.26 -12.76 4.55
N PHE A 138 11.56 -12.50 3.44
CA PHE A 138 10.14 -12.85 3.30
C PHE A 138 9.91 -14.35 3.51
N GLN A 139 10.71 -15.20 2.86
CA GLN A 139 10.59 -16.66 3.01
C GLN A 139 10.74 -17.10 4.48
N GLN A 140 11.76 -16.59 5.17
CA GLN A 140 12.02 -16.92 6.57
C GLN A 140 10.91 -16.41 7.48
N LYS A 141 10.53 -15.13 7.35
CA LYS A 141 9.54 -14.52 8.23
C LYS A 141 8.14 -15.05 8.01
N SER A 142 7.75 -15.34 6.77
CA SER A 142 6.45 -15.95 6.48
C SER A 142 6.34 -17.36 7.06
N GLN A 143 7.42 -18.15 7.06
CA GLN A 143 7.45 -19.45 7.73
C GLN A 143 7.43 -19.33 9.27
N GLU A 144 8.05 -18.29 9.83
CA GLU A 144 8.06 -18.02 11.28
C GLU A 144 6.68 -17.63 11.81
N VAL A 145 5.99 -16.70 11.14
CA VAL A 145 4.72 -16.13 11.65
C VAL A 145 3.47 -16.86 11.15
N ASN A 146 3.57 -17.60 10.05
CA ASN A 146 2.46 -18.32 9.42
C ASN A 146 2.96 -19.64 8.80
N PRO A 147 3.47 -20.58 9.62
CA PRO A 147 4.18 -21.79 9.14
C PRO A 147 3.32 -22.66 8.22
N ASP A 148 2.02 -22.74 8.50
CA ASP A 148 1.09 -23.58 7.76
C ASP A 148 0.41 -22.85 6.59
N SER A 149 0.73 -21.57 6.35
CA SER A 149 0.08 -20.73 5.33
C SER A 149 -1.45 -20.69 5.46
N ARG A 150 -1.98 -20.73 6.70
CA ARG A 150 -3.43 -20.75 6.98
C ARG A 150 -4.04 -19.36 7.06
N VAL A 151 -3.26 -18.40 7.57
CA VAL A 151 -3.70 -17.01 7.68
C VAL A 151 -3.47 -16.31 6.34
N PRO A 152 -4.45 -15.56 5.79
CA PRO A 152 -4.29 -14.78 4.58
C PRO A 152 -3.16 -13.74 4.67
N GLU A 153 -2.44 -13.57 3.57
CA GLU A 153 -1.30 -12.66 3.48
C GLU A 153 -1.50 -11.68 2.33
N ILE A 154 -1.23 -10.41 2.61
CA ILE A 154 -1.41 -9.30 1.67
C ILE A 154 -0.10 -8.55 1.57
N ILE A 155 0.38 -8.37 0.34
CA ILE A 155 1.72 -7.86 0.09
C ILE A 155 1.63 -6.47 -0.49
N PHE A 156 2.57 -5.62 -0.12
CA PHE A 156 2.65 -4.28 -0.62
C PHE A 156 4.10 -3.87 -0.88
N TRP A 157 4.33 -3.21 -2.03
CA TRP A 157 5.55 -2.46 -2.31
C TRP A 157 5.26 -1.41 -3.38
N HIS A 158 6.15 -0.45 -3.61
CA HIS A 158 5.79 0.72 -4.40
C HIS A 158 5.87 0.52 -5.92
N ILE A 159 7.02 0.05 -6.43
CA ILE A 159 7.31 -0.01 -7.87
C ILE A 159 6.86 -1.37 -8.42
N PRO A 160 6.03 -1.44 -9.47
CA PRO A 160 5.46 -2.69 -9.95
C PRO A 160 6.53 -3.68 -10.44
N SER A 161 6.33 -4.96 -10.15
CA SER A 161 7.17 -6.05 -10.69
C SER A 161 7.04 -6.19 -12.21
N LYS A 162 7.98 -6.88 -12.86
CA LYS A 162 7.87 -7.21 -14.29
C LYS A 162 6.62 -8.04 -14.61
N SER A 163 6.09 -8.75 -13.61
CA SER A 163 4.81 -9.45 -13.71
C SER A 163 3.63 -8.51 -14.00
N TYR A 164 3.63 -7.27 -13.47
CA TYR A 164 2.58 -6.29 -13.79
C TYR A 164 2.60 -5.91 -15.26
N GLY A 165 3.78 -5.66 -15.83
CA GLY A 165 3.90 -5.34 -17.26
C GLY A 165 3.42 -6.47 -18.18
N LYS A 166 3.53 -7.73 -17.73
CA LYS A 166 3.04 -8.90 -18.48
C LYS A 166 1.51 -9.05 -18.45
N VAL A 167 0.86 -8.66 -17.36
CA VAL A 167 -0.61 -8.78 -17.21
C VAL A 167 -1.37 -7.49 -17.53
N ALA A 168 -0.67 -6.38 -17.72
CA ALA A 168 -1.26 -5.06 -17.94
C ALA A 168 -2.26 -5.08 -19.10
N PRO A 169 -3.51 -4.63 -18.88
CA PRO A 169 -4.47 -4.47 -19.97
C PRO A 169 -4.00 -3.42 -20.97
N LYS A 170 -4.09 -3.70 -22.29
CA LYS A 170 -3.55 -2.83 -23.35
C LYS A 170 -4.59 -1.93 -24.02
N TYR A 171 -5.79 -2.45 -24.26
CA TYR A 171 -6.83 -1.78 -25.07
C TYR A 171 -8.14 -1.58 -24.29
N GLY A 172 -8.03 -1.46 -22.96
CA GLY A 172 -9.16 -1.38 -22.05
C GLY A 172 -9.15 -2.51 -21.02
N ILE A 173 -9.95 -2.35 -19.97
CA ILE A 173 -10.08 -3.32 -18.87
C ILE A 173 -11.25 -4.24 -19.18
N GLN A 174 -10.96 -5.54 -19.27
CA GLN A 174 -11.97 -6.58 -19.43
C GLN A 174 -11.95 -7.50 -18.22
N LYS A 175 -13.13 -8.03 -17.85
CA LYS A 175 -13.23 -9.06 -16.81
C LYS A 175 -12.29 -10.23 -17.15
N PRO A 176 -11.58 -10.81 -16.18
CA PRO A 176 -11.73 -10.61 -14.73
C PRO A 176 -10.98 -9.40 -14.15
N CYS A 177 -10.30 -8.59 -14.95
CA CYS A 177 -9.68 -7.35 -14.46
C CYS A 177 -10.73 -6.26 -14.18
N VAL A 178 -10.42 -5.38 -13.23
CA VAL A 178 -11.19 -4.15 -12.91
C VAL A 178 -10.23 -2.97 -12.80
N GLY A 179 -10.70 -1.73 -12.96
CA GLY A 179 -9.84 -0.55 -12.90
C GLY A 179 -9.82 0.30 -14.15
N SER A 180 -8.82 1.17 -14.18
CA SER A 180 -8.51 2.10 -15.25
C SER A 180 -7.02 2.01 -15.57
N ILE A 181 -6.70 2.08 -16.86
CA ILE A 181 -5.33 2.16 -17.36
C ILE A 181 -4.91 3.59 -17.71
N ASN A 182 -5.86 4.51 -17.90
CA ASN A 182 -5.61 5.93 -18.23
C ASN A 182 -4.56 6.16 -19.33
N MET A 183 -4.48 5.25 -20.30
CA MET A 183 -3.47 5.21 -21.38
C MET A 183 -2.01 5.24 -20.90
N GLU A 184 -1.77 4.88 -19.65
CA GLU A 184 -0.44 4.79 -19.06
C GLU A 184 0.12 3.36 -19.22
N SER A 185 1.40 3.26 -19.57
CA SER A 185 2.12 1.99 -19.57
C SER A 185 2.74 1.72 -18.20
N VAL A 186 2.77 0.45 -17.79
CA VAL A 186 3.38 0.05 -16.51
C VAL A 186 4.87 0.36 -16.50
N ALA A 187 5.30 1.14 -15.51
CA ALA A 187 6.71 1.46 -15.28
C ALA A 187 7.31 0.45 -14.27
N THR A 188 7.79 -0.69 -14.78
CA THR A 188 8.26 -1.80 -13.94
C THR A 188 9.60 -1.50 -13.29
N GLN A 189 9.81 -2.07 -12.10
CA GLN A 189 11.10 -2.12 -11.42
C GLN A 189 12.17 -2.86 -12.25
N GLU A 190 13.44 -2.62 -11.95
CA GLU A 190 14.59 -3.20 -12.66
C GLU A 190 14.64 -4.73 -12.47
N ALA A 191 14.42 -5.20 -11.23
CA ALA A 191 14.45 -6.62 -10.88
C ALA A 191 13.70 -6.95 -9.56
N GLU A 192 13.16 -8.17 -9.46
CA GLU A 192 12.48 -8.74 -8.27
C GLU A 192 13.26 -9.87 -7.55
N MET A 193 14.40 -10.30 -8.12
CA MET A 193 15.28 -11.34 -7.55
C MET A 193 14.58 -12.55 -6.91
N GLY A 194 13.51 -13.05 -7.55
CA GLY A 194 12.80 -14.28 -7.17
C GLY A 194 11.62 -14.11 -6.21
N ILE A 195 11.33 -12.90 -5.67
CA ILE A 195 10.21 -12.73 -4.72
C ILE A 195 8.86 -13.18 -5.33
N MET A 196 8.61 -12.89 -6.61
CA MET A 196 7.37 -13.26 -7.29
C MET A 196 7.15 -14.78 -7.32
N GLU A 197 8.21 -15.57 -7.44
CA GLU A 197 8.10 -17.04 -7.42
C GLU A 197 7.72 -17.56 -6.04
N LEU A 198 8.27 -16.96 -4.98
CA LEU A 198 7.92 -17.29 -3.60
C LEU A 198 6.45 -16.98 -3.31
N LEU A 199 6.00 -15.80 -3.74
CA LEU A 199 4.62 -15.34 -3.52
C LEU A 199 3.59 -16.21 -4.26
N VAL A 200 3.85 -16.56 -5.52
CA VAL A 200 2.95 -17.43 -6.29
C VAL A 200 2.86 -18.85 -5.72
N LYS A 201 3.94 -19.36 -5.13
CA LYS A 201 3.97 -20.70 -4.51
C LYS A 201 3.26 -20.74 -3.14
N ARG A 202 3.01 -19.59 -2.52
CA ARG A 202 2.48 -19.49 -1.16
C ARG A 202 0.96 -19.24 -1.17
N PRO A 203 0.12 -20.24 -0.81
CA PRO A 203 -1.33 -20.19 -1.03
C PRO A 203 -2.08 -19.19 -0.13
N SER A 204 -1.46 -18.76 0.96
CA SER A 204 -1.97 -17.70 1.84
C SER A 204 -1.93 -16.33 1.18
N VAL A 205 -1.04 -16.09 0.21
CA VAL A 205 -0.92 -14.79 -0.48
C VAL A 205 -2.11 -14.56 -1.39
N LYS A 206 -2.89 -13.51 -1.10
CA LYS A 206 -4.13 -13.19 -1.85
C LYS A 206 -3.92 -12.10 -2.89
N ALA A 207 -3.21 -11.05 -2.52
CA ALA A 207 -3.00 -9.90 -3.39
C ALA A 207 -1.68 -9.22 -3.11
N ILE A 208 -1.13 -8.63 -4.17
CA ILE A 208 0.02 -7.73 -4.14
C ILE A 208 -0.49 -6.36 -4.59
N PHE A 209 -0.22 -5.33 -3.81
CA PHE A 209 -0.61 -3.95 -4.10
C PHE A 209 0.62 -3.08 -4.37
N VAL A 210 0.55 -2.27 -5.42
CA VAL A 210 1.60 -1.36 -5.86
C VAL A 210 1.06 0.04 -6.15
N GLY A 211 1.97 0.99 -6.36
CA GLY A 211 1.66 2.34 -6.78
C GLY A 211 2.55 2.71 -7.97
N HIS A 212 3.32 3.78 -7.81
CA HIS A 212 4.31 4.30 -8.77
C HIS A 212 3.71 4.92 -10.03
N ASN A 213 2.92 4.20 -10.81
CA ASN A 213 2.18 4.76 -11.93
C ASN A 213 0.97 5.55 -11.40
N HIS A 214 0.84 6.82 -11.81
CA HIS A 214 -0.17 7.72 -11.20
C HIS A 214 -1.56 7.64 -11.87
N GLY A 215 -1.61 7.16 -13.10
CA GLY A 215 -2.84 6.94 -13.88
C GLY A 215 -3.42 5.54 -13.71
N LEU A 216 -2.64 4.57 -13.23
CA LEU A 216 -3.09 3.18 -13.06
C LEU A 216 -3.80 2.96 -11.73
N ASP A 217 -4.92 2.24 -11.75
CA ASP A 217 -5.58 1.78 -10.52
C ASP A 217 -6.24 0.41 -10.66
N TRP A 218 -5.73 -0.44 -11.54
CA TRP A 218 -6.37 -1.71 -11.89
C TRP A 218 -5.95 -2.89 -11.02
N CYS A 219 -6.82 -3.89 -10.93
CA CYS A 219 -6.54 -5.21 -10.38
C CYS A 219 -6.78 -6.27 -11.44
N CYS A 220 -5.83 -7.21 -11.59
CA CYS A 220 -5.93 -8.34 -12.51
C CYS A 220 -5.48 -9.64 -11.83
N PRO A 221 -6.08 -10.80 -12.16
CA PRO A 221 -5.58 -12.09 -11.70
C PRO A 221 -4.20 -12.40 -12.26
N TYR A 222 -3.37 -13.03 -11.44
CA TYR A 222 -2.07 -13.56 -11.80
C TYR A 222 -1.83 -14.88 -11.08
N LYS A 223 -1.90 -15.98 -11.83
CA LYS A 223 -1.80 -17.34 -11.27
C LYS A 223 -2.88 -17.56 -10.19
N LYS A 224 -2.48 -17.66 -8.92
CA LYS A 224 -3.37 -17.90 -7.77
C LYS A 224 -3.54 -16.67 -6.85
N LEU A 225 -3.10 -15.49 -7.30
CA LEU A 225 -3.17 -14.25 -6.55
C LEU A 225 -3.58 -13.08 -7.45
N TRP A 226 -3.78 -11.90 -6.87
CA TRP A 226 -4.12 -10.68 -7.59
C TRP A 226 -2.96 -9.68 -7.62
N LEU A 227 -2.79 -8.99 -8.74
CA LEU A 227 -1.89 -7.85 -8.90
C LEU A 227 -2.70 -6.58 -9.03
N CYS A 228 -2.47 -5.61 -8.14
CA CYS A 228 -3.31 -4.44 -7.99
C CYS A 228 -2.51 -3.14 -7.91
N PHE A 229 -2.81 -2.18 -8.79
CA PHE A 229 -2.42 -0.79 -8.63
C PHE A 229 -3.38 -0.06 -7.69
N ALA A 230 -2.81 0.79 -6.84
CA ALA A 230 -3.55 1.79 -6.08
C ALA A 230 -3.75 3.07 -6.91
N ARG A 231 -4.85 3.79 -6.66
CA ARG A 231 -5.06 5.13 -7.22
C ARG A 231 -4.16 6.15 -6.52
N HIS A 232 -3.58 7.06 -7.30
CA HIS A 232 -2.79 8.17 -6.79
C HIS A 232 -3.63 9.17 -5.99
N THR A 233 -3.30 9.33 -4.71
CA THR A 233 -4.04 10.19 -3.77
C THR A 233 -3.45 11.60 -3.64
N GLY A 234 -2.15 11.76 -3.88
CA GLY A 234 -1.44 13.03 -3.68
C GLY A 234 -1.61 14.01 -4.84
N TYR A 235 -1.25 15.27 -4.61
CA TYR A 235 -1.16 16.29 -5.67
C TYR A 235 0.29 16.50 -6.18
N GLY A 236 1.25 15.72 -5.70
CA GLY A 236 2.63 15.73 -6.18
C GLY A 236 2.84 14.72 -7.33
N GLY A 237 3.90 14.87 -8.11
CA GLY A 237 4.20 13.97 -9.23
C GLY A 237 3.56 14.38 -10.56
N TYR A 238 3.53 13.46 -11.53
CA TYR A 238 2.99 13.74 -12.88
C TYR A 238 1.51 13.34 -13.01
N GLY A 239 0.88 13.89 -14.05
CA GLY A 239 -0.50 13.61 -14.43
C GLY A 239 -1.55 14.46 -13.71
N ASP A 240 -2.65 14.71 -14.41
CA ASP A 240 -3.79 15.52 -13.99
C ASP A 240 -5.05 14.67 -13.69
N TRP A 241 -4.92 13.34 -13.65
CA TRP A 241 -6.03 12.44 -13.34
C TRP A 241 -6.65 12.75 -11.96
N PRO A 242 -7.99 12.64 -11.84
CA PRO A 242 -8.67 12.80 -10.56
C PRO A 242 -8.07 11.92 -9.47
N ARG A 243 -7.99 12.47 -8.26
CA ARG A 243 -7.36 11.79 -7.13
C ARG A 243 -8.32 10.80 -6.49
N GLY A 244 -7.74 9.79 -5.86
CA GLY A 244 -8.50 8.79 -5.14
C GLY A 244 -7.57 7.86 -4.39
N ALA A 245 -8.14 6.82 -3.81
CA ALA A 245 -7.39 5.79 -3.14
C ALA A 245 -8.03 4.43 -3.40
N ARG A 246 -7.20 3.39 -3.35
CA ARG A 246 -7.69 2.02 -3.27
C ARG A 246 -7.99 1.68 -1.82
N ILE A 247 -9.23 1.29 -1.56
CA ILE A 247 -9.69 0.83 -0.26
C ILE A 247 -9.54 -0.69 -0.23
N ILE A 248 -9.10 -1.21 0.91
CA ILE A 248 -9.05 -2.63 1.22
C ILE A 248 -9.91 -2.88 2.44
N GLU A 249 -10.88 -3.78 2.29
CA GLU A 249 -11.76 -4.22 3.37
C GLU A 249 -11.46 -5.68 3.68
N ILE A 250 -11.20 -5.94 4.96
CA ILE A 250 -11.02 -7.30 5.50
C ILE A 250 -12.21 -7.62 6.39
N THR A 251 -12.92 -8.68 6.06
CA THR A 251 -13.94 -9.30 6.92
C THR A 251 -13.34 -10.54 7.57
N GLU A 252 -13.49 -10.71 8.87
CA GLU A 252 -12.90 -11.83 9.61
C GLU A 252 -13.68 -13.15 9.39
N GLN A 253 -15.02 -13.11 9.51
CA GLN A 253 -15.86 -14.32 9.50
C GLN A 253 -17.15 -14.16 8.67
N PRO A 254 -17.33 -14.92 7.56
CA PRO A 254 -16.29 -15.68 6.86
C PRO A 254 -15.20 -14.72 6.32
N PHE A 255 -13.96 -15.22 6.19
CA PHE A 255 -12.88 -14.38 5.69
C PHE A 255 -13.21 -13.83 4.29
N SER A 256 -13.10 -12.52 4.12
CA SER A 256 -13.23 -11.88 2.81
C SER A 256 -12.23 -10.74 2.67
N LEU A 257 -11.60 -10.67 1.50
CA LEU A 257 -10.74 -9.55 1.10
C LEU A 257 -11.37 -8.85 -0.09
N LYS A 258 -11.94 -7.66 0.14
CA LYS A 258 -12.54 -6.82 -0.91
C LYS A 258 -11.70 -5.59 -1.16
N SER A 259 -11.76 -5.07 -2.38
CA SER A 259 -11.11 -3.81 -2.71
C SER A 259 -11.87 -3.03 -3.79
N TRP A 260 -11.86 -1.71 -3.68
CA TRP A 260 -12.43 -0.78 -4.65
C TRP A 260 -11.63 0.51 -4.70
N ILE A 261 -11.93 1.37 -5.68
CA ILE A 261 -11.40 2.73 -5.74
C ILE A 261 -12.44 3.70 -5.21
N ARG A 262 -12.01 4.61 -4.34
CA ARG A 262 -12.78 5.76 -3.90
C ARG A 262 -12.10 7.04 -4.38
N MET A 263 -12.79 7.81 -5.19
CA MET A 263 -12.32 9.06 -5.78
C MET A 263 -12.55 10.25 -4.83
N GLU A 264 -11.87 11.36 -5.08
CA GLU A 264 -11.93 12.59 -4.28
C GLU A 264 -13.31 13.28 -4.34
N ASP A 265 -14.06 13.05 -5.42
CA ASP A 265 -15.45 13.49 -5.60
C ASP A 265 -16.48 12.55 -4.91
N GLY A 266 -16.00 11.46 -4.30
CA GLY A 266 -16.82 10.46 -3.63
C GLY A 266 -17.27 9.29 -4.52
N LEU A 267 -16.98 9.31 -5.83
CA LEU A 267 -17.32 8.20 -6.73
C LEU A 267 -16.58 6.92 -6.31
N VAL A 268 -17.29 5.79 -6.38
CA VAL A 268 -16.75 4.46 -6.11
C VAL A 268 -16.82 3.62 -7.38
N HIS A 269 -15.73 2.94 -7.72
CA HIS A 269 -15.66 2.03 -8.86
C HIS A 269 -14.63 0.92 -8.67
N SER A 270 -14.55 0.00 -9.65
CA SER A 270 -13.54 -1.06 -9.70
C SER A 270 -13.51 -1.98 -8.47
N GLU A 271 -14.70 -2.33 -7.98
CA GLU A 271 -14.87 -3.30 -6.90
C GLU A 271 -14.44 -4.71 -7.33
N VAL A 272 -13.75 -5.42 -6.45
CA VAL A 272 -13.28 -6.78 -6.67
C VAL A 272 -13.14 -7.55 -5.34
N VAL A 273 -13.49 -8.84 -5.36
CA VAL A 273 -13.26 -9.79 -4.26
C VAL A 273 -11.99 -10.59 -4.54
N LEU A 274 -10.96 -10.35 -3.75
CA LEU A 274 -9.59 -10.87 -3.92
C LEU A 274 -9.32 -12.16 -3.14
N SER A 275 -10.24 -12.56 -2.27
CA SER A 275 -10.18 -13.82 -1.49
C SER A 275 -10.73 -15.03 -2.24
N SER A 276 -11.23 -14.83 -3.46
CA SER A 276 -11.85 -15.86 -4.33
C SER A 276 -10.84 -16.84 -4.88
#